data_AF-A0A8X6WP06-F1
#
_entry.id   AF-A0A8X6WP06-F1
#
_cell.length_a   1.000
_cell.length_b   1.000
_cell.length_c   1.000
_cell.angle_alpha   90.00
_cell.angle_beta   90.00
_cell.angle_gamma   90.00
#
_symmetry.space_group_name_H-M   'P 1'
#
loop_
_entity.id
_entity.type
_entity.pdbx_description
1 polymer ?
#
loop_
_entity_poly.entity_id
_entity_poly.type
_entity_poly.pdbx_seq_one_letter_code
_entity_poly.pdbx_strand_id
1 'polypeptide(L)'
;MTSKLISAGKFDYYDKILKEWEQLEIIEHVLINIKGTHLSYQKCRYLPHRTVIKGSSLTTTIIPVFDTYAKDENSISLNQCLAIGPTFIEMINSILIKFHRLGVISDIRKVFLQISISPTDRDYLRFLW
;
A
#
# COMPACT_ATOMS: atom_id res chain seq x y z
N MET A 1 -10.93 11.40 6.79
CA MET A 1 -10.15 10.20 7.15
C MET A 1 -9.45 10.38 8.50
N THR A 2 -8.76 11.49 8.70
CA THR A 2 -8.14 11.94 9.96
C THR A 2 -9.11 12.01 11.13
N SER A 3 -10.37 12.40 10.93
CA SER A 3 -11.36 12.53 12.02
C SER A 3 -11.57 11.26 12.87
N LYS A 4 -11.63 10.07 12.26
CA LYS A 4 -11.79 8.79 12.99
C LYS A 4 -10.53 8.37 13.75
N LEU A 5 -9.35 8.71 13.24
CA LEU A 5 -8.07 8.45 13.91
C LEU A 5 -7.85 9.40 15.08
N ILE A 6 -8.16 10.68 14.87
CA ILE A 6 -8.11 11.73 15.88
C ILE A 6 -9.10 11.40 17.00
N SER A 7 -10.35 11.05 16.68
CA SER A 7 -11.34 10.66 17.68
C SER A 7 -10.98 9.38 18.45
N ALA A 8 -10.17 8.51 17.85
CA ALA A 8 -9.70 7.28 18.49
C ALA A 8 -8.36 7.44 19.22
N GLY A 9 -7.76 8.64 19.22
CA GLY A 9 -6.44 8.90 19.82
C GLY A 9 -5.30 8.10 19.17
N LYS A 10 -5.44 7.71 17.91
CA LYS A 10 -4.52 6.81 17.20
C LYS A 10 -3.81 7.45 16.01
N PHE A 11 -3.93 8.77 15.87
CA PHE A 11 -3.27 9.52 14.80
C PHE A 11 -1.75 9.40 14.87
N ASP A 12 -1.15 9.60 16.04
CA ASP A 12 0.32 9.53 16.21
C ASP A 12 0.90 8.17 15.85
N TYR A 13 0.17 7.08 16.15
CA TYR A 13 0.57 5.74 15.75
C TYR A 13 0.51 5.53 14.24
N TYR A 14 -0.50 6.12 13.60
CA TYR A 14 -0.64 6.06 12.15
C TYR A 14 0.47 6.87 11.44
N ASP A 15 0.73 8.08 11.93
CA ASP A 15 1.83 8.93 11.49
C ASP A 15 3.19 8.23 11.62
N LYS A 16 3.43 7.56 12.77
CA LYS A 16 4.65 6.76 12.97
C LYS A 16 4.83 5.66 11.93
N ILE A 17 3.76 5.00 11.50
CA ILE A 17 3.83 3.93 10.47
C ILE A 17 4.28 4.52 9.13
N LEU A 18 3.72 5.66 8.73
CA LEU A 18 4.05 6.27 7.43
C LEU A 18 5.44 6.90 7.44
N LYS A 19 5.89 7.46 8.57
CA LYS A 19 7.30 7.85 8.77
C LYS A 19 8.26 6.67 8.66
N GLU A 20 7.89 5.51 9.23
CA GLU A 20 8.69 4.28 9.05
C GLU A 20 8.74 3.87 7.57
N TRP A 21 7.62 3.97 6.85
CA TRP A 21 7.58 3.65 5.41
C TRP A 21 8.47 4.59 4.59
N GLU A 22 8.50 5.88 4.93
CA GLU A 22 9.36 6.86 4.28
C GLU A 22 10.84 6.57 4.57
N GLN A 23 11.20 6.29 5.83
CA GLN A 23 12.56 5.91 6.22
C GLN A 23 13.06 4.63 5.54
N LEU A 24 12.15 3.70 5.26
CA LEU A 24 12.43 2.46 4.54
C LEU A 24 12.36 2.60 3.01
N GLU A 25 12.18 3.83 2.50
CA GLU A 25 12.04 4.13 1.07
C GLU A 25 10.88 3.37 0.38
N ILE A 26 9.87 2.95 1.16
CA ILE A 26 8.63 2.34 0.66
C ILE A 26 7.74 3.41 0.04
N ILE A 27 7.75 4.62 0.60
CA ILE A 27 7.05 5.80 0.09
C ILE A 27 8.01 6.97 0.00
N GLU A 28 7.67 7.95 -0.84
CA GLU A 28 8.45 9.17 -1.03
C GLU A 28 7.53 10.38 -1.10
N HIS A 29 8.03 11.55 -0.69
CA HIS A 29 7.32 12.80 -0.90
C HIS A 29 7.28 13.14 -2.40
N VAL A 30 6.10 13.51 -2.87
CA VAL A 30 5.92 14.02 -4.24
C VAL A 30 6.57 15.39 -4.35
N LEU A 31 7.64 15.50 -5.15
CA LEU A 31 8.29 16.77 -5.43
C LEU A 31 7.38 17.65 -6.31
N ILE A 32 6.70 18.62 -5.69
CA ILE A 32 5.96 19.63 -6.43
C ILE A 32 6.98 20.60 -7.02
N ASN A 33 7.23 20.54 -8.33
CA ASN A 33 8.06 21.54 -8.98
C ASN A 33 7.24 22.85 -9.13
N ILE A 34 7.39 23.77 -8.17
CA ILE A 34 6.67 25.06 -8.12
C ILE A 34 7.21 26.08 -9.15
N LYS A 35 8.10 25.66 -10.06
CA LYS A 35 8.61 26.56 -11.11
C LYS A 35 7.69 26.57 -12.33
N GLY A 36 6.70 27.45 -12.26
CA GLY A 36 6.18 28.20 -13.42
C GLY A 36 5.43 27.41 -14.49
N THR A 37 4.12 27.68 -14.59
CA THR A 37 3.38 27.66 -15.86
C THR A 37 3.50 26.41 -16.72
N HIS A 38 3.24 25.24 -16.12
CA HIS A 38 2.46 24.15 -16.71
C HIS A 38 2.32 23.07 -15.65
N LEU A 39 1.10 22.84 -15.14
CA LEU A 39 0.67 21.50 -14.74
C LEU A 39 0.73 20.62 -16.00
N SER A 40 1.92 20.34 -16.52
CA SER A 40 2.12 19.58 -17.75
C SER A 40 1.75 18.13 -17.46
N TYR A 41 0.46 17.82 -17.53
CA TYR A 41 -0.11 16.57 -18.03
C TYR A 41 0.46 15.24 -17.51
N GLN A 42 1.10 15.19 -16.34
CA GLN A 42 1.44 13.91 -15.74
C GLN A 42 0.18 13.33 -15.12
N LYS A 43 -0.35 12.30 -15.76
CA LYS A 43 -1.49 11.53 -15.26
C LYS A 43 -1.12 10.99 -13.88
N CYS A 44 -1.83 11.43 -12.86
CA CYS A 44 -1.66 10.97 -11.50
C CYS A 44 -3.02 10.65 -10.87
N ARG A 45 -3.00 9.83 -9.82
CA ARG A 45 -4.20 9.43 -9.07
C ARG A 45 -3.88 9.43 -7.59
N TYR A 46 -4.78 10.02 -6.81
CA TYR A 46 -4.74 9.96 -5.35
C TYR A 46 -5.68 8.85 -4.86
N LEU A 47 -5.12 7.81 -4.26
CA LEU A 47 -5.89 6.72 -3.67
C LEU A 47 -6.46 7.18 -2.33
N PRO A 48 -7.79 7.12 -2.16
CA PRO A 48 -8.36 7.20 -0.84
C PRO A 48 -7.87 5.98 -0.06
N HIS A 49 -7.64 6.19 1.22
CA HIS A 49 -7.24 5.11 2.11
C HIS A 49 -8.01 5.23 3.42
N ARG A 50 -7.93 4.20 4.24
CA ARG A 50 -8.48 4.19 5.60
C ARG A 50 -7.60 3.33 6.49
N THR A 51 -7.70 3.54 7.79
CA THR A 51 -7.02 2.68 8.76
C THR A 51 -7.91 1.54 9.21
N VAL A 52 -7.30 0.37 9.35
CA VAL A 52 -7.91 -0.79 10.00
C VAL A 52 -7.13 -1.10 11.26
N ILE A 53 -7.83 -1.13 12.39
CA ILE A 53 -7.24 -1.42 13.70
C ILE A 53 -7.52 -2.90 14.01
N LYS A 54 -6.47 -3.71 14.14
CA LYS A 54 -6.58 -5.11 14.57
C LYS A 54 -6.32 -5.19 16.08
N GLY A 55 -7.34 -5.50 16.86
CA GLY A 55 -7.25 -5.56 18.33
C GLY A 55 -6.38 -6.70 18.89
N SER A 56 -6.06 -7.71 18.08
CA SER A 56 -5.37 -8.94 18.51
C SER A 56 -3.92 -9.10 18.02
N SER A 57 -3.38 -8.14 17.27
CA SER A 57 -2.00 -8.24 16.76
C SER A 57 -0.99 -7.66 17.75
N LEU A 58 0.02 -8.46 18.12
CA LEU A 58 1.15 -8.07 18.96
C LEU A 58 2.16 -7.16 18.24
N THR A 59 2.17 -7.12 16.90
CA THR A 59 3.23 -6.48 16.09
C THR A 59 2.73 -5.42 15.11
N THR A 60 1.47 -5.45 14.67
CA THR A 60 0.93 -4.43 13.75
C THR A 60 -0.56 -4.19 14.05
N THR A 61 -0.81 -3.31 15.01
CA THR A 61 -2.15 -2.98 15.50
C THR A 61 -2.93 -2.09 14.53
N ILE A 62 -2.25 -1.39 13.61
CA ILE A 62 -2.87 -0.47 12.64
C ILE A 62 -2.31 -0.75 11.25
N ILE A 63 -3.19 -0.88 10.25
CA ILE A 63 -2.81 -1.13 8.85
C ILE A 63 -3.46 -0.06 7.97
N PRO A 64 -2.66 0.69 7.17
CA PRO A 64 -3.18 1.53 6.09
C PRO A 64 -3.78 0.64 4.99
N VAL A 65 -5.02 0.92 4.58
CA VAL A 65 -5.73 0.20 3.52
C VAL A 65 -6.13 1.19 2.44
N PHE A 66 -5.61 0.99 1.23
CA PHE A 66 -5.90 1.82 0.05
C PHE A 66 -7.11 1.25 -0.70
N ASP A 67 -8.02 2.12 -1.10
CA ASP A 67 -9.19 1.77 -1.89
C ASP A 67 -8.88 1.99 -3.38
N THR A 68 -8.61 0.88 -4.07
CA THR A 68 -8.32 0.86 -5.51
C THR A 68 -9.58 0.76 -6.37
N TYR A 69 -10.76 0.66 -5.75
CA TYR A 69 -12.07 0.66 -6.42
C TYR A 69 -12.70 2.04 -6.49
N ALA A 70 -12.28 2.98 -5.63
CA ALA A 70 -12.72 4.36 -5.68
C ALA A 70 -12.56 4.94 -7.10
N LYS A 71 -13.52 5.75 -7.53
CA LYS A 71 -13.60 6.39 -8.85
C LYS A 71 -13.89 7.88 -8.66
N ASP A 72 -13.23 8.70 -9.46
CA ASP A 72 -13.61 10.08 -9.68
C ASP A 72 -14.71 10.14 -10.75
N GLU A 73 -15.45 11.24 -10.82
CA GLU A 73 -16.49 11.44 -11.82
C GLU A 73 -15.94 11.19 -13.24
N ASN A 74 -16.58 10.30 -13.98
CA ASN A 74 -16.17 9.88 -15.33
C ASN A 74 -14.78 9.21 -15.44
N SER A 75 -14.24 8.65 -14.35
CA SER A 75 -12.98 7.88 -14.36
C SER A 75 -13.19 6.37 -14.16
N ILE A 76 -12.20 5.59 -14.58
CA ILE A 76 -12.09 4.15 -14.26
C ILE A 76 -11.26 3.96 -12.98
N SER A 77 -11.55 2.90 -12.22
CA SER A 77 -10.80 2.61 -10.99
C SER A 77 -9.43 1.99 -11.32
N LEU A 78 -8.48 2.08 -10.39
CA LEU A 78 -7.15 1.52 -10.58
C LEU A 78 -7.21 0.01 -10.90
N ASN A 79 -8.07 -0.73 -10.19
CA ASN A 79 -8.26 -2.16 -10.46
C ASN A 79 -8.76 -2.46 -11.88
N GLN A 80 -9.48 -1.55 -12.54
CA GLN A 80 -9.92 -1.73 -13.92
C GLN A 80 -8.80 -1.47 -14.93
N CYS A 81 -7.75 -0.75 -14.53
CA CYS A 81 -6.58 -0.48 -15.37
C CYS A 81 -5.53 -1.59 -15.34
N LEU A 82 -5.55 -2.44 -14.31
CA LEU A 82 -4.54 -3.47 -14.11
C LEU A 82 -4.89 -4.74 -14.87
N ALA A 83 -3.92 -5.25 -15.65
CA ALA A 83 -4.04 -6.57 -16.27
C ALA A 83 -3.98 -7.66 -15.20
N ILE A 84 -4.84 -8.67 -15.32
CA ILE A 84 -4.79 -9.84 -14.46
C ILE A 84 -3.61 -10.70 -14.92
N GLY A 85 -2.59 -10.81 -14.08
CA GLY A 85 -1.46 -11.70 -14.30
C GLY A 85 -1.82 -13.17 -14.01
N PRO A 86 -1.03 -14.13 -14.51
CA PRO A 86 -1.19 -15.54 -14.15
C PRO A 86 -0.96 -15.75 -12.65
N THR A 87 -1.69 -16.70 -12.08
CA THR A 87 -1.53 -17.08 -10.67
C THR A 87 -0.28 -17.93 -10.48
N PHE A 88 0.70 -17.43 -9.73
CA PHE A 88 1.94 -18.14 -9.38
C PHE A 88 1.88 -18.83 -8.01
N ILE A 89 0.72 -18.85 -7.37
CA ILE A 89 0.52 -19.49 -6.06
C ILE A 89 0.43 -21.00 -6.28
N GLU A 90 1.45 -21.74 -5.82
CA GLU A 90 1.36 -23.20 -5.73
C GLU A 90 0.24 -23.61 -4.77
N MET A 91 -0.46 -24.70 -5.08
CA MET A 91 -1.42 -25.28 -4.15
C MET A 91 -0.72 -25.67 -2.85
N ILE A 92 -1.30 -25.28 -1.71
CA ILE A 92 -0.76 -25.60 -0.37
C ILE A 92 -0.46 -27.09 -0.24
N ASN A 93 -1.33 -27.96 -0.76
CA ASN A 93 -1.14 -29.41 -0.74
C ASN A 93 0.16 -29.83 -1.45
N SER A 94 0.47 -29.23 -2.60
CA SER A 94 1.70 -29.51 -3.35
C SER A 94 2.94 -29.08 -2.56
N ILE A 95 2.87 -27.95 -1.85
CA ILE A 95 3.95 -27.47 -0.96
C ILE A 95 4.14 -28.43 0.21
N LEU A 96 3.05 -28.88 0.84
CA LEU A 96 3.09 -29.80 1.99
C LEU A 96 3.64 -31.19 1.63
N ILE A 97 3.33 -31.71 0.44
CA ILE A 97 3.84 -33.01 -0.04
C ILE A 97 5.35 -32.96 -0.31
N LYS A 98 5.85 -31.84 -0.84
CA LYS A 98 7.30 -31.61 -1.05
C LYS A 98 8.04 -31.32 0.26
N PHE A 99 7.32 -31.01 1.35
CA PHE A 99 7.91 -30.68 2.64
C PHE A 99 8.54 -31.94 3.25
N HIS A 100 9.87 -31.94 3.37
CA HIS A 100 10.63 -33.05 3.95
C HIS A 100 10.38 -33.18 5.46
N ARG A 101 10.84 -34.29 6.07
CA ARG A 101 10.64 -34.61 7.51
C ARG A 101 11.09 -33.50 8.48
N LEU A 102 11.96 -32.58 8.06
CA LEU A 102 12.40 -31.42 8.82
C LEU A 102 12.24 -30.18 7.93
N GLY A 103 11.52 -29.17 8.41
CA GLY A 103 11.33 -27.91 7.71
C GLY A 103 11.29 -26.74 8.67
N VAL A 104 11.73 -25.58 8.17
CA VAL A 104 11.73 -24.31 8.89
C VAL A 104 10.61 -23.45 8.33
N ILE A 105 9.83 -22.83 9.22
CA ILE A 105 8.74 -21.94 8.86
C ILE A 105 9.08 -20.56 9.43
N SER A 106 8.89 -19.52 8.61
CA SER A 106 9.06 -18.13 9.03
C SER A 106 8.14 -17.23 8.24
N ASP A 107 7.70 -16.14 8.86
CA ASP A 107 6.86 -15.13 8.23
C ASP A 107 7.71 -14.00 7.65
N ILE A 108 7.51 -13.68 6.37
CA ILE A 108 8.13 -12.49 5.76
C ILE A 108 7.28 -11.28 6.12
N ARG A 109 7.84 -10.40 6.96
CA ARG A 109 7.18 -9.16 7.36
C ARG A 109 7.05 -8.22 6.16
N LYS A 110 5.85 -7.66 5.98
CA LYS A 110 5.57 -6.61 4.98
C LYS A 110 5.98 -7.01 3.54
N VAL A 111 5.84 -8.28 3.15
CA VAL A 111 6.34 -8.82 1.86
C VAL A 111 5.97 -7.98 0.63
N PHE A 112 4.73 -7.50 0.54
CA PHE A 112 4.29 -6.69 -0.60
C PHE A 112 4.94 -5.30 -0.66
N LEU A 113 5.39 -4.77 0.48
CA LEU A 113 6.08 -3.48 0.54
C LEU A 113 7.58 -3.61 0.19
N GLN A 114 8.10 -4.83 0.06
CA GLN A 114 9.47 -5.09 -0.39
C GLN A 114 9.59 -5.10 -1.93
N ILE A 115 8.48 -5.00 -2.65
CA ILE A 115 8.44 -4.98 -4.11
C ILE A 115 8.36 -3.52 -4.57
N SER A 116 9.39 -3.05 -5.29
CA SER A 116 9.40 -1.69 -5.83
C SER A 116 8.44 -1.55 -7.01
N ILE A 117 7.79 -0.39 -7.12
CA ILE A 117 6.96 -0.01 -8.25
C ILE A 117 7.80 0.78 -9.26
N SER A 118 7.59 0.50 -10.56
CA SER A 118 8.21 1.24 -11.65
C SER A 118 8.03 2.74 -11.43
N PRO A 119 9.08 3.58 -11.55
CA PRO A 119 8.97 5.02 -11.39
C PRO A 119 7.86 5.67 -12.24
N THR A 120 7.57 5.11 -13.41
CA THR A 120 6.50 5.57 -14.31
C THR A 120 5.09 5.38 -13.76
N ASP A 121 4.92 4.45 -12.82
CA ASP A 121 3.60 4.00 -12.34
C ASP A 121 3.29 4.49 -10.92
N ARG A 122 4.30 5.00 -10.20
CA ARG A 122 4.17 5.48 -8.81
C ARG A 122 3.13 6.60 -8.67
N ASP A 123 3.00 7.43 -9.70
CA ASP A 123 2.05 8.55 -9.71
C ASP A 123 0.57 8.14 -9.70
N TYR A 124 0.27 6.86 -9.98
CA TYR A 124 -1.08 6.32 -9.86
C TYR A 124 -1.40 5.76 -8.46
N LEU A 125 -0.40 5.72 -7.58
CA LEU A 125 -0.49 5.19 -6.21
C LEU A 125 -0.32 6.29 -5.14
N ARG A 126 -0.38 7.57 -5.52
CA ARG A 126 -0.23 8.69 -4.58
C ARG A 126 -1.34 8.63 -3.52
N PHE A 127 -1.06 9.15 -2.33
CA PHE A 127 -2.05 9.32 -1.28
C PHE A 127 -1.70 10.56 -0.45
N LEU A 128 -2.67 11.05 0.31
CA LEU A 128 -2.49 12.19 1.21
C LEU A 128 -2.34 11.70 2.63
N TRP A 129 -1.42 12.25 3.42
CA TRP A 129 -1.23 11.92 4.82
C TRP A 129 -0.91 13.19 5.61
#